data_AF-A0A951DP57-F1
#
_entry.id   AF-A0A951DP57-F1
#
_cell.length_a   1.000
_cell.length_b   1.000
_cell.length_c   1.000
_cell.angle_alpha   90.00
_cell.angle_beta   90.00
_cell.angle_gamma   90.00
#
_symmetry.space_group_name_H-M   'P 1'
#
loop_
_entity.id
_entity.type
_entity.pdbx_description
1 polymer ?
#
loop_
_entity_poly.entity_id
_entity_poly.type
_entity_poly.pdbx_seq_one_letter_code
_entity_poly.pdbx_strand_id
1 'polypeptide(L)'
;GLLLWPRGAQGQLRSAIADLYDAAASSLSFSFRRMLTDVDEPVEDVSGSHRIARTEAIRAQEVFEQFLHERTRQASGVDVWAMLLSSGKSLLLIGDVLDWLFEHGYAATHAGAPAGTLATLADMGVANIVRLAEEIRSGHPLRVADPSDASGKVRSAALASLSEPELAGSPERLRSVIGLVSASEWLGQLEVLLRDLEAPVAATLNPARTGAQR
;
A
#
# COMPACT_ATOMS: atom_id res chain seq x y z
N GLY A 1 21.61 27.83 27.40
CA GLY A 1 20.57 27.72 26.37
C GLY A 1 20.17 26.27 26.26
N LEU A 2 19.03 25.90 26.83
CA LEU A 2 18.45 24.56 26.70
C LEU A 2 17.84 24.46 25.29
N LEU A 3 18.59 23.87 24.36
CA LEU A 3 18.10 23.56 23.03
C LEU A 3 17.05 22.44 23.14
N LEU A 4 15.84 22.78 22.69
CA LEU A 4 14.72 21.87 22.44
C LEU A 4 15.20 20.68 21.57
N TRP A 5 15.43 19.52 22.17
CA TRP A 5 15.73 18.29 21.43
C TRP A 5 14.45 17.80 20.74
N PRO A 6 14.43 17.61 19.41
CA PRO A 6 13.22 17.23 18.70
C PRO A 6 12.98 15.72 18.92
N ARG A 7 11.87 15.37 19.60
CA ARG A 7 11.24 14.02 19.66
C ARG A 7 12.21 12.85 19.42
N GLY A 8 12.83 12.28 20.48
CA GLY A 8 13.91 11.27 20.37
C GLY A 8 13.67 10.13 19.36
N ALA A 9 14.70 9.38 18.93
CA ALA A 9 14.70 8.54 17.72
C ALA A 9 13.43 7.74 17.39
N GLN A 10 12.70 7.22 18.37
CA GLN A 10 11.39 6.58 18.13
C GLN A 10 10.35 7.52 17.50
N GLY A 11 10.30 8.79 17.89
CA GLY A 11 9.42 9.80 17.31
C GLY A 11 9.81 10.17 15.88
N GLN A 12 11.11 10.20 15.57
CA GLN A 12 11.60 10.41 14.21
C GLN A 12 11.27 9.20 13.33
N LEU A 13 11.49 7.97 13.83
CA LEU A 13 11.15 6.74 13.13
C LEU A 13 9.65 6.64 12.84
N ARG A 14 8.82 6.95 13.83
CA ARG A 14 7.36 7.01 13.67
C ARG A 14 6.96 7.97 12.54
N SER A 15 7.52 9.17 12.52
CA SER A 15 7.23 10.15 11.46
C SER A 15 7.67 9.64 10.09
N ALA A 16 8.89 9.10 9.98
CA ALA A 16 9.42 8.62 8.70
C ALA A 16 8.64 7.43 8.14
N ILE A 17 8.16 6.52 9.01
CA ILE A 17 7.29 5.40 8.59
C ILE A 17 5.92 5.92 8.17
N ALA A 18 5.32 6.88 8.89
CA ALA A 18 4.06 7.48 8.48
C ALA A 18 4.18 8.18 7.11
N ASP A 19 5.26 8.94 6.90
CA ASP A 19 5.53 9.64 5.64
C ASP A 19 5.73 8.65 4.48
N LEU A 20 6.40 7.50 4.73
CA LEU A 20 6.49 6.40 3.77
C LEU A 20 5.10 5.86 3.41
N TYR A 21 4.21 5.62 4.38
CA TYR A 21 2.88 5.06 4.09
C TYR A 21 2.02 6.05 3.29
N ASP A 22 2.03 7.34 3.63
CA ASP A 22 1.32 8.38 2.87
C ASP A 22 1.84 8.50 1.43
N ALA A 23 3.16 8.46 1.25
CA ALA A 23 3.76 8.50 -0.08
C ALA A 23 3.47 7.22 -0.88
N ALA A 24 3.50 6.04 -0.24
CA ALA A 24 3.14 4.77 -0.85
C ALA A 24 1.66 4.72 -1.25
N ALA A 25 0.75 5.22 -0.40
CA ALA A 25 -0.67 5.33 -0.70
C ALA A 25 -0.90 6.21 -1.95
N SER A 26 -0.23 7.36 -2.02
CA SER A 26 -0.30 8.27 -3.16
C SER A 26 0.19 7.57 -4.44
N SER A 27 1.37 6.96 -4.40
CA SER A 27 1.92 6.22 -5.54
C SER A 27 1.01 5.08 -6.00
N LEU A 28 0.48 4.29 -5.06
CA LEU A 28 -0.39 3.16 -5.35
C LEU A 28 -1.74 3.58 -5.93
N SER A 29 -2.30 4.71 -5.44
CA SER A 29 -3.49 5.31 -6.03
C SER A 29 -3.28 5.67 -7.50
N PHE A 30 -2.11 6.19 -7.85
CA PHE A 30 -1.76 6.48 -9.25
C PHE A 30 -1.66 5.21 -10.08
N SER A 31 -0.94 4.18 -9.61
CA SER A 31 -0.77 2.92 -10.33
C SER A 31 -2.11 2.22 -10.57
N PHE A 32 -3.01 2.17 -9.58
CA PHE A 32 -4.36 1.59 -9.77
C PHE A 32 -5.22 2.38 -10.74
N ARG A 33 -5.26 3.72 -10.64
CA ARG A 33 -6.01 4.54 -11.61
C ARG A 33 -5.49 4.30 -13.02
N ARG A 34 -4.19 4.39 -13.22
CA ARG A 34 -3.57 4.16 -14.54
C ARG A 34 -3.90 2.76 -15.09
N MET A 35 -3.91 1.74 -14.25
CA MET A 35 -4.24 0.37 -14.63
C MET A 35 -5.72 0.18 -14.99
N LEU A 36 -6.63 0.91 -14.34
CA LEU A 36 -8.08 0.70 -14.40
C LEU A 36 -8.85 1.75 -15.21
N THR A 37 -8.25 2.90 -15.51
CA THR A 37 -8.86 3.95 -16.32
C THR A 37 -8.55 3.76 -17.81
N ASP A 38 -9.44 4.29 -18.64
CA ASP A 38 -9.25 4.33 -20.09
C ASP A 38 -8.05 5.22 -20.47
N VAL A 39 -7.39 4.91 -21.59
CA VAL A 39 -6.07 5.48 -21.98
C VAL A 39 -6.07 7.01 -22.16
N ASP A 40 -7.25 7.65 -22.21
CA ASP A 40 -7.45 9.05 -22.57
C ASP A 40 -7.49 10.04 -21.38
N GLU A 41 -7.36 9.60 -20.11
CA GLU A 41 -7.21 10.53 -18.99
C GLU A 41 -5.79 11.12 -18.91
N PRO A 42 -5.65 12.44 -18.68
CA PRO A 42 -4.34 13.07 -18.58
C PRO A 42 -3.56 12.46 -17.42
N VAL A 43 -2.41 11.87 -17.75
CA VAL A 43 -1.48 11.30 -16.79
C VAL A 43 -0.89 12.47 -15.97
N GLU A 44 -1.45 12.73 -14.79
CA GLU A 44 -0.76 13.50 -13.73
C GLU A 44 0.65 12.91 -13.52
N ASP A 45 1.60 13.69 -12.98
CA ASP A 45 3.03 13.29 -12.88
C ASP A 45 3.26 12.05 -11.99
N VAL A 46 2.99 10.86 -12.54
CA VAL A 46 3.19 9.53 -11.95
C VAL A 46 4.64 9.40 -11.49
N SER A 47 5.58 9.78 -12.37
CA SER A 47 7.02 9.76 -12.08
C SER A 47 7.37 10.55 -10.81
N GLY A 48 6.69 11.68 -10.57
CA GLY A 48 6.79 12.47 -9.35
C GLY A 48 6.40 11.69 -8.10
N SER A 49 5.23 11.06 -8.09
CA SER A 49 4.71 10.29 -6.96
C SER A 49 5.58 9.07 -6.61
N HIS A 50 6.02 8.29 -7.62
CA HIS A 50 6.92 7.15 -7.39
C HIS A 50 8.26 7.60 -6.82
N ARG A 51 8.81 8.70 -7.34
CA ARG A 51 10.08 9.25 -6.84
C ARG A 51 9.97 9.66 -5.39
N ILE A 52 8.90 10.36 -5.01
CA ILE A 52 8.64 10.76 -3.62
C ILE A 52 8.55 9.52 -2.72
N ALA A 53 7.78 8.52 -3.12
CA ALA A 53 7.60 7.30 -2.33
C ALA A 53 8.90 6.51 -2.13
N ARG A 54 9.75 6.43 -3.17
CA ARG A 54 11.11 5.85 -3.05
C ARG A 54 12.02 6.66 -2.15
N THR A 55 11.96 7.99 -2.22
CA THR A 55 12.72 8.88 -1.33
C THR A 55 12.31 8.67 0.13
N GLU A 56 11.03 8.62 0.45
CA GLU A 56 10.56 8.36 1.82
C GLU A 56 10.92 6.95 2.29
N ALA A 57 10.95 5.94 1.40
CA ALA A 57 11.42 4.60 1.75
C ALA A 57 12.89 4.54 2.15
N ILE A 58 13.74 5.30 1.44
CA ILE A 58 15.17 5.44 1.78
C ILE A 58 15.31 6.16 3.12
N ARG A 59 14.61 7.28 3.29
CA ARG A 59 14.63 8.06 4.53
C ARG A 59 14.17 7.25 5.73
N ALA A 60 13.08 6.49 5.60
CA ALA A 60 12.59 5.61 6.66
C ALA A 60 13.59 4.51 7.02
N GLN A 61 14.32 3.97 6.04
CA GLN A 61 15.40 3.02 6.26
C GLN A 61 16.56 3.65 7.05
N GLU A 62 17.03 4.82 6.65
CA GLU A 62 18.12 5.54 7.32
C GLU A 62 17.77 5.85 8.79
N VAL A 63 16.55 6.33 9.03
CA VAL A 63 16.06 6.62 10.39
C VAL A 63 15.91 5.34 11.22
N PHE A 64 15.50 4.23 10.61
CA PHE A 64 15.44 2.94 11.27
C PHE A 64 16.84 2.45 11.69
N GLU A 65 17.83 2.57 10.82
CA GLU A 65 19.23 2.23 11.13
C GLU A 65 19.78 3.10 12.27
N GLN A 66 19.49 4.40 12.26
CA GLN A 66 19.84 5.28 13.38
C GLN A 66 19.17 4.83 14.68
N PHE A 67 17.87 4.50 14.63
CA PHE A 67 17.13 4.00 15.79
C PHE A 67 17.74 2.71 16.36
N LEU A 68 18.25 1.80 15.51
CA LEU A 68 18.95 0.59 15.95
C LEU A 68 20.26 0.91 16.68
N HIS A 69 21.05 1.85 16.17
CA HIS A 69 22.31 2.27 16.80
C HIS A 69 22.09 2.92 18.17
N GLU A 70 21.01 3.69 18.33
CA GLU A 70 20.69 4.37 19.59
C GLU A 70 20.16 3.41 20.68
N ARG A 71 19.57 2.26 20.32
CA ARG A 71 19.03 1.29 21.31
C ARG A 71 19.80 -0.03 21.37
N THR A 72 21.10 0.07 21.62
CA THR A 72 22.06 -1.06 21.61
C THR A 72 21.89 -2.14 22.70
N ARG A 73 20.91 -2.09 23.62
CA ARG A 73 20.82 -3.09 24.71
C ARG A 73 19.46 -3.69 25.09
N GLN A 74 18.31 -3.11 24.72
CA GLN A 74 16.99 -3.62 25.18
C GLN A 74 15.78 -2.96 24.47
N ALA A 75 15.83 -2.83 23.14
CA ALA A 75 14.74 -2.20 22.39
C ALA A 75 13.55 -3.14 22.19
N SER A 76 12.65 -3.24 23.17
CA SER A 76 11.33 -3.83 22.93
C SER A 76 10.66 -3.15 21.73
N GLY A 77 10.21 -3.92 20.75
CA GLY A 77 9.45 -3.43 19.58
C GLY A 77 10.25 -3.18 18.30
N VAL A 78 11.54 -3.55 18.21
CA VAL A 78 12.30 -3.47 16.93
C VAL A 78 11.62 -4.27 15.83
N ASP A 79 11.17 -5.49 16.14
CA ASP A 79 10.50 -6.36 15.15
C ASP A 79 9.24 -5.72 14.56
N VAL A 80 8.49 -4.98 15.39
CA VAL A 80 7.29 -4.24 14.95
C VAL A 80 7.69 -3.14 13.98
N TRP A 81 8.71 -2.35 14.30
CA TRP A 81 9.18 -1.28 13.41
C TRP A 81 9.79 -1.81 12.11
N ALA A 82 10.54 -2.91 12.17
CA ALA A 82 11.08 -3.59 11.01
C ALA A 82 9.97 -4.10 10.09
N MET A 83 8.92 -4.70 10.68
CA MET A 83 7.74 -5.15 9.95
C MET A 83 7.04 -3.98 9.28
N LEU A 84 6.77 -2.89 10.00
CA LEU A 84 6.13 -1.70 9.41
C LEU A 84 6.93 -1.11 8.25
N LEU A 85 8.25 -1.00 8.39
CA LEU A 85 9.15 -0.54 7.33
C LEU A 85 9.13 -1.47 6.12
N SER A 86 9.23 -2.78 6.36
CA SER A 86 9.19 -3.79 5.29
C SER A 86 7.86 -3.75 4.55
N SER A 87 6.74 -3.68 5.27
CA SER A 87 5.41 -3.61 4.68
C SER A 87 5.20 -2.32 3.89
N GLY A 88 5.70 -1.17 4.37
CA GLY A 88 5.69 0.08 3.63
C GLY A 88 6.43 -0.03 2.29
N LYS A 89 7.54 -0.77 2.23
CA LYS A 89 8.25 -1.09 0.98
C LYS A 89 7.48 -2.09 0.11
N SER A 90 6.80 -3.06 0.70
CA SER A 90 5.93 -3.98 -0.05
C SER A 90 4.81 -3.24 -0.78
N LEU A 91 4.23 -2.18 -0.19
CA LEU A 91 3.24 -1.33 -0.88
C LEU A 91 3.80 -0.72 -2.17
N LEU A 92 5.07 -0.29 -2.16
CA LEU A 92 5.74 0.24 -3.35
C LEU A 92 5.92 -0.83 -4.43
N LEU A 93 6.25 -2.06 -4.02
CA LEU A 93 6.40 -3.18 -4.95
C LEU A 93 5.09 -3.51 -5.66
N ILE A 94 3.95 -3.43 -4.98
CA ILE A 94 2.63 -3.60 -5.61
C ILE A 94 2.44 -2.53 -6.70
N GLY A 95 2.75 -1.26 -6.39
CA GLY A 95 2.70 -0.17 -7.37
C GLY A 95 3.61 -0.41 -8.57
N ASP A 96 4.88 -0.76 -8.33
CA ASP A 96 5.86 -1.05 -9.39
C ASP A 96 5.39 -2.19 -10.32
N VAL A 97 4.73 -3.24 -9.80
CA VAL A 97 4.19 -4.32 -10.65
C VAL A 97 2.99 -3.85 -11.47
N LEU A 98 2.10 -3.04 -10.90
CA LEU A 98 0.95 -2.48 -11.62
C LEU A 98 1.41 -1.57 -12.77
N ASP A 99 2.41 -0.72 -12.53
CA ASP A 99 2.99 0.12 -13.58
C ASP A 99 3.71 -0.71 -14.65
N TRP A 100 4.44 -1.75 -14.24
CA TRP A 100 5.04 -2.67 -15.21
C TRP A 100 3.98 -3.32 -16.10
N LEU A 101 2.87 -3.80 -15.53
CA LEU A 101 1.75 -4.36 -16.30
C LEU A 101 1.16 -3.34 -17.27
N PHE A 102 0.92 -2.11 -16.80
CA PHE A 102 0.43 -1.04 -17.65
C PHE A 102 1.38 -0.76 -18.83
N GLU A 103 2.67 -0.59 -18.57
CA GLU A 103 3.70 -0.30 -19.58
C GLU A 103 3.83 -1.41 -20.62
N HIS A 104 3.45 -2.64 -20.27
CA HIS A 104 3.43 -3.79 -21.17
C HIS A 104 2.07 -4.01 -21.87
N GLY A 105 1.15 -3.04 -21.77
CA GLY A 105 -0.12 -3.02 -22.50
C GLY A 105 -1.21 -3.87 -21.87
N TYR A 106 -1.15 -4.12 -20.57
CA TYR A 106 -2.19 -4.84 -19.81
C TYR A 106 -3.20 -3.90 -19.12
N ALA A 107 -3.41 -2.69 -19.64
CA ALA A 107 -4.43 -1.80 -19.08
C ALA A 107 -5.84 -2.42 -19.17
N ALA A 108 -6.64 -2.30 -18.10
CA ALA A 108 -7.98 -2.90 -18.00
C ALA A 108 -9.09 -2.08 -18.69
N THR A 109 -8.73 -1.29 -19.70
CA THR A 109 -9.59 -0.33 -20.42
C THR A 109 -10.86 -0.92 -21.03
N HIS A 110 -10.82 -2.18 -21.46
CA HIS A 110 -11.93 -2.87 -22.12
C HIS A 110 -12.66 -3.86 -21.22
N ALA A 111 -12.39 -3.83 -19.91
CA ALA A 111 -12.88 -4.85 -18.99
C ALA A 111 -14.27 -4.55 -18.39
N GLY A 112 -14.83 -3.36 -18.62
CA GLY A 112 -16.22 -3.00 -18.27
C GLY A 112 -16.48 -2.81 -16.77
N ALA A 113 -17.69 -3.14 -16.30
CA ALA A 113 -18.14 -2.91 -14.93
C ALA A 113 -17.24 -3.50 -13.81
N PRO A 114 -16.58 -4.66 -13.98
CA PRO A 114 -15.59 -5.15 -13.04
C PRO A 114 -14.44 -4.17 -12.76
N ALA A 115 -13.99 -3.39 -13.75
CA ALA A 115 -12.91 -2.40 -13.57
C ALA A 115 -13.34 -1.26 -12.64
N GLY A 116 -14.55 -0.73 -12.80
CA GLY A 116 -15.09 0.31 -11.92
C GLY A 116 -15.30 -0.15 -10.48
N THR A 117 -15.73 -1.40 -10.29
CA THR A 117 -15.84 -2.01 -8.96
C THR A 117 -14.45 -2.16 -8.33
N LEU A 118 -13.46 -2.61 -9.11
CA LEU A 118 -12.09 -2.76 -8.64
C LEU A 118 -11.46 -1.42 -8.27
N ALA A 119 -11.72 -0.36 -9.04
CA ALA A 119 -11.24 0.99 -8.75
C ALA A 119 -11.77 1.50 -7.39
N THR A 120 -13.06 1.27 -7.12
CA THR A 120 -13.67 1.63 -5.83
C THR A 120 -13.00 0.90 -4.66
N LEU A 121 -12.68 -0.40 -4.82
CA LEU A 121 -12.01 -1.17 -3.79
C LEU A 121 -10.54 -0.76 -3.63
N ALA A 122 -9.86 -0.40 -4.71
CA ALA A 122 -8.51 0.15 -4.66
C ALA A 122 -8.49 1.48 -3.87
N ASP A 123 -9.43 2.38 -4.13
CA ASP A 123 -9.57 3.64 -3.38
C ASP A 123 -9.81 3.39 -1.88
N MET A 124 -10.61 2.38 -1.52
CA MET A 124 -10.78 1.96 -0.13
C MET A 124 -9.48 1.41 0.49
N GLY A 125 -8.72 0.61 -0.26
CA GLY A 125 -7.41 0.10 0.16
C GLY A 125 -6.41 1.24 0.41
N VAL A 126 -6.35 2.22 -0.50
CA VAL A 126 -5.53 3.43 -0.37
C VAL A 126 -5.94 4.25 0.85
N ALA A 127 -7.23 4.47 1.06
CA ALA A 127 -7.73 5.17 2.24
C ALA A 127 -7.33 4.46 3.56
N ASN A 128 -7.30 3.13 3.56
CA ASN A 128 -6.80 2.36 4.70
C ASN A 128 -5.30 2.57 4.95
N ILE A 129 -4.47 2.66 3.91
CA ILE A 129 -3.03 2.97 4.08
C ILE A 129 -2.86 4.36 4.71
N VAL A 130 -3.57 5.38 4.22
CA VAL A 130 -3.52 6.75 4.76
C VAL A 130 -3.97 6.78 6.23
N ARG A 131 -5.02 6.01 6.56
CA ARG A 131 -5.42 5.83 7.96
C ARG A 131 -4.28 5.25 8.81
N LEU A 132 -3.64 4.16 8.36
CA LEU A 132 -2.53 3.55 9.09
C LEU A 132 -1.37 4.54 9.26
N ALA A 133 -1.04 5.34 8.24
CA ALA A 133 -0.05 6.40 8.33
C ALA A 133 -0.38 7.39 9.47
N GLU A 134 -1.63 7.83 9.55
CA GLU A 134 -2.07 8.77 10.58
C GLU A 134 -2.15 8.14 11.97
N GLU A 135 -2.53 6.87 12.09
CA GLU A 135 -2.47 6.14 13.36
C GLU A 135 -1.04 6.00 13.87
N ILE A 136 -0.12 5.63 12.97
CA ILE A 136 1.32 5.57 13.27
C ILE A 136 1.78 6.95 13.74
N ARG A 137 1.50 8.02 12.98
CA ARG A 137 1.93 9.39 13.26
C ARG A 137 1.39 9.92 14.58
N SER A 138 0.08 9.83 14.78
CA SER A 138 -0.62 10.38 15.94
C SER A 138 -0.46 9.53 17.19
N GLY A 139 -0.20 8.23 17.05
CA GLY A 139 -0.19 7.27 18.15
C GLY A 139 -1.57 6.94 18.69
N HIS A 140 -2.64 7.23 17.96
CA HIS A 140 -4.04 6.97 18.37
C HIS A 140 -4.75 6.12 17.31
N PRO A 141 -5.60 5.17 17.73
CA PRO A 141 -6.37 4.38 16.78
C PRO A 141 -7.48 5.23 16.14
N LEU A 142 -7.69 5.07 14.84
CA LEU A 142 -8.80 5.66 14.10
C LEU A 142 -9.85 4.58 13.84
N ARG A 143 -11.12 5.00 13.64
CA ARG A 143 -12.22 4.05 13.41
C ARG A 143 -12.06 3.34 12.07
N VAL A 144 -12.32 2.04 12.09
CA VAL A 144 -12.28 1.14 10.92
C VAL A 144 -13.71 0.96 10.39
N ALA A 145 -13.87 0.97 9.06
CA ALA A 145 -15.03 0.37 8.41
C ALA A 145 -14.70 -1.12 8.15
N ASP A 146 -15.62 -2.02 8.48
CA ASP A 146 -15.37 -3.47 8.39
C ASP A 146 -14.89 -3.88 6.99
N PRO A 147 -13.89 -4.77 6.90
CA PRO A 147 -13.41 -5.28 5.62
C PRO A 147 -14.54 -6.07 4.94
N SER A 148 -14.94 -5.61 3.76
CA SER A 148 -15.89 -6.28 2.88
C SER A 148 -15.16 -7.37 2.09
N ASP A 149 -15.76 -8.55 1.93
CA ASP A 149 -15.30 -9.63 1.02
C ASP A 149 -15.57 -9.29 -0.47
N ALA A 150 -15.42 -8.01 -0.85
CA ALA A 150 -15.74 -7.54 -2.19
C ALA A 150 -14.65 -7.90 -3.20
N SER A 151 -13.38 -7.93 -2.79
CA SER A 151 -12.25 -8.29 -3.66
C SER A 151 -12.33 -9.73 -4.19
N GLY A 152 -12.71 -10.69 -3.33
CA GLY A 152 -12.91 -12.09 -3.76
C GLY A 152 -14.01 -12.24 -4.82
N LYS A 153 -15.07 -11.41 -4.74
CA LYS A 153 -16.13 -11.38 -5.74
C LYS A 153 -15.67 -10.76 -7.06
N VAL A 154 -14.90 -9.67 -7.00
CA VAL A 154 -14.34 -9.01 -8.20
C VAL A 154 -13.35 -9.91 -8.91
N ARG A 155 -12.48 -10.61 -8.18
CA ARG A 155 -11.60 -11.63 -8.77
C ARG A 155 -12.39 -12.73 -9.49
N SER A 156 -13.43 -13.25 -8.85
CA SER A 156 -14.27 -14.29 -9.43
C SER A 156 -14.95 -13.81 -10.72
N ALA A 157 -15.42 -12.56 -10.74
CA ALA A 157 -15.99 -11.94 -11.93
C ALA A 157 -14.93 -11.73 -13.04
N ALA A 158 -13.73 -11.26 -12.69
CA ALA A 158 -12.63 -11.08 -13.64
C ALA A 158 -12.17 -12.40 -14.27
N LEU A 159 -12.12 -13.48 -13.47
CA LEU A 159 -11.83 -14.82 -13.98
C LEU A 159 -12.94 -15.36 -14.89
N ALA A 160 -14.21 -15.04 -14.61
CA ALA A 160 -15.31 -15.40 -15.49
C ALA A 160 -15.18 -14.73 -16.86
N SER A 161 -14.71 -13.48 -16.91
CA SER A 161 -14.46 -12.76 -18.17
C SER A 161 -13.43 -13.46 -19.06
N LEU A 162 -12.44 -14.19 -18.50
CA LEU A 162 -11.48 -14.98 -19.29
C LEU A 162 -12.13 -16.11 -20.09
N SER A 163 -13.36 -16.53 -19.72
CA SER A 163 -14.09 -17.60 -20.40
C SER A 163 -14.99 -17.07 -21.53
N GLU A 164 -14.98 -15.76 -21.81
CA GLU A 164 -15.85 -15.17 -22.82
C GLU A 164 -15.40 -15.54 -24.25
N PRO A 165 -16.30 -16.05 -25.12
CA PRO A 165 -15.95 -16.44 -26.49
C PRO A 165 -15.38 -15.29 -27.33
N GLU A 166 -15.76 -14.05 -27.02
CA GLU A 166 -15.33 -12.83 -27.72
C GLU A 166 -13.83 -12.55 -27.58
N LEU A 167 -13.16 -13.15 -26.58
CA LEU A 167 -11.71 -12.99 -26.38
C LEU A 167 -10.87 -13.71 -27.44
N ALA A 168 -11.40 -14.77 -28.06
CA ALA A 168 -10.65 -15.58 -29.03
C ALA A 168 -10.22 -14.81 -30.28
N GLY A 169 -10.90 -13.71 -30.60
CA GLY A 169 -10.64 -12.87 -31.78
C GLY A 169 -9.93 -11.54 -31.50
N SER A 170 -9.66 -11.19 -30.24
CA SER A 170 -9.17 -9.86 -29.87
C SER A 170 -8.01 -9.94 -28.85
N PRO A 171 -6.75 -9.90 -29.32
CA PRO A 171 -5.58 -9.88 -28.46
C PRO A 171 -5.56 -8.70 -27.47
N GLU A 172 -6.12 -7.55 -27.86
CA GLU A 172 -6.22 -6.36 -27.01
C GLU A 172 -7.21 -6.57 -25.86
N ARG A 173 -8.41 -7.11 -26.13
CA ARG A 173 -9.35 -7.47 -25.07
C ARG A 173 -8.79 -8.55 -24.15
N LEU A 174 -8.09 -9.55 -24.69
CA LEU A 174 -7.44 -10.58 -23.89
C LEU A 174 -6.41 -9.98 -22.92
N ARG A 175 -5.55 -9.07 -23.40
CA ARG A 175 -4.60 -8.34 -22.53
C ARG A 175 -5.31 -7.51 -21.47
N SER A 176 -6.41 -6.86 -21.83
CA SER A 176 -7.19 -6.05 -20.90
C SER A 176 -7.83 -6.88 -19.78
N VAL A 177 -8.37 -8.06 -20.10
CA VAL A 177 -8.91 -8.99 -19.09
C VAL A 177 -7.80 -9.59 -18.23
N ILE A 178 -6.65 -9.94 -18.82
CA ILE A 178 -5.46 -10.37 -18.03
C ILE A 178 -5.03 -9.26 -17.07
N GLY A 179 -5.05 -8.01 -17.54
CA GLY A 179 -4.82 -6.82 -16.72
C GLY A 179 -5.75 -6.73 -15.53
N LEU A 180 -7.06 -6.83 -15.77
CA LEU A 180 -8.08 -6.81 -14.72
C LEU A 180 -7.86 -7.92 -13.68
N VAL A 181 -7.61 -9.15 -14.13
CA VAL A 181 -7.35 -10.28 -13.24
C VAL A 181 -6.09 -10.02 -12.40
N SER A 182 -5.03 -9.52 -13.02
CA SER A 182 -3.77 -9.22 -12.33
C SER A 182 -3.95 -8.10 -11.30
N ALA A 183 -4.65 -7.02 -11.64
CA ALA A 183 -4.97 -5.94 -10.71
C ALA A 183 -5.83 -6.43 -9.53
N SER A 184 -6.77 -7.35 -9.77
CA SER A 184 -7.59 -7.96 -8.71
C SER A 184 -6.76 -8.84 -7.75
N GLU A 185 -5.78 -9.56 -8.27
CA GLU A 185 -4.83 -10.34 -7.46
C GLU A 185 -4.01 -9.43 -6.56
N TRP A 186 -3.42 -8.38 -7.12
CA TRP A 186 -2.60 -7.42 -6.37
C TRP A 186 -3.41 -6.65 -5.31
N LEU A 187 -4.68 -6.33 -5.59
CA LEU A 187 -5.58 -5.80 -4.58
C LEU A 187 -5.83 -6.81 -3.44
N GLY A 188 -6.05 -8.09 -3.76
CA GLY A 188 -6.18 -9.13 -2.75
C GLY A 188 -4.94 -9.26 -1.86
N GLN A 189 -3.74 -9.15 -2.45
CA GLN A 189 -2.49 -9.14 -1.70
C GLN A 189 -2.35 -7.89 -0.81
N LEU A 190 -2.77 -6.72 -1.31
CA LEU A 190 -2.84 -5.50 -0.52
C LEU A 190 -3.76 -5.66 0.69
N GLU A 191 -4.94 -6.24 0.53
CA GLU A 191 -5.88 -6.47 1.63
C GLU A 191 -5.33 -7.40 2.71
N VAL A 192 -4.64 -8.47 2.30
CA VAL A 192 -3.94 -9.36 3.24
C VAL A 192 -2.86 -8.60 3.99
N LEU A 193 -2.02 -7.84 3.28
CA LEU A 193 -0.98 -7.02 3.89
C LEU A 193 -1.56 -6.03 4.91
N LEU A 194 -2.63 -5.31 4.55
CA LEU A 194 -3.28 -4.33 5.44
C LEU A 194 -3.87 -4.98 6.69
N ARG A 195 -4.48 -6.17 6.55
CA ARG A 195 -5.00 -6.94 7.69
C ARG A 195 -3.89 -7.36 8.64
N ASP A 196 -2.76 -7.81 8.09
CA ASP A 196 -1.60 -8.24 8.88
C ASP A 196 -0.91 -7.06 9.60
N LEU A 197 -1.13 -5.83 9.13
CA LEU A 197 -0.58 -4.60 9.72
C LEU A 197 -1.38 -4.06 10.92
N GLU A 198 -2.63 -4.46 11.12
CA GLU A 198 -3.46 -3.99 12.23
C GLU A 198 -2.82 -4.24 13.60
N ALA A 199 -2.33 -5.47 13.83
CA ALA A 199 -1.71 -5.83 15.11
C ALA A 199 -0.35 -5.12 15.34
N PRO A 200 0.58 -5.07 14.36
CA PRO A 200 1.80 -4.27 14.44
C PRO A 200 1.54 -2.78 14.71
N VAL A 201 0.60 -2.15 13.99
CA VAL A 201 0.27 -0.74 14.20
C VAL A 201 -0.28 -0.54 15.61
N ALA A 202 -1.21 -1.36 16.07
CA ALA A 202 -1.73 -1.31 17.44
C ALA A 202 -0.63 -1.46 18.51
N ALA A 203 0.39 -2.29 18.26
CA ALA A 203 1.54 -2.44 19.16
C ALA A 203 2.39 -1.16 19.27
N THR A 204 2.43 -0.32 18.24
CA THR A 204 3.11 0.99 18.30
C THR A 204 2.36 2.05 19.13
N LEU A 205 1.04 1.88 19.28
CA LEU A 205 0.17 2.79 20.06
C LEU A 205 0.31 2.52 21.57
N ASN A 206 0.54 1.25 21.98
CA ASN A 206 0.64 0.83 23.38
C ASN A 206 1.90 0.00 23.67
N PRO A 207 3.10 0.61 23.73
CA PRO A 207 4.36 -0.11 23.92
C PRO A 207 4.48 -0.84 25.27
N ALA A 208 3.64 -0.50 26.27
CA ALA A 208 3.69 -1.09 27.61
C ALA A 208 3.03 -2.48 27.73
N ARG A 209 2.23 -2.94 26.75
CA ARG A 209 1.51 -4.22 26.83
C ARG A 209 2.29 -5.43 26.31
N THR A 210 3.34 -5.21 25.51
CA THR A 210 4.14 -6.27 24.90
C THR A 210 5.27 -6.82 25.79
N GLY A 211 5.55 -6.16 26.92
CA GLY A 211 6.59 -6.58 27.88
C GLY A 211 6.12 -7.47 29.04
N ALA A 212 4.82 -7.72 29.19
CA ALA A 212 4.25 -8.40 30.36
C ALA A 212 3.90 -9.90 30.15
N GLN A 213 4.31 -10.50 29.02
CA GLN A 213 4.05 -11.91 28.71
C GLN A 213 5.31 -12.70 28.34
N ARG A 214 6.48 -12.37 28.91
CA ARG A 214 7.65 -13.26 28.89
C ARG A 214 8.10 -13.57 30.30
#